data_AF-A0A3M6UMV9-F1
#
_entry.id   AF-A0A3M6UMV9-F1
#
_cell.length_a   1.000
_cell.length_b   1.000
_cell.length_c   1.000
_cell.angle_alpha   90.00
_cell.angle_beta   90.00
_cell.angle_gamma   90.00
#
_symmetry.space_group_name_H-M   'P 1'
#
loop_
_entity.id
_entity.type
_entity.pdbx_description
1 polymer ?
#
loop_
_entity_poly.entity_id
_entity_poly.type
_entity_poly.pdbx_seq_one_letter_code
_entity_poly.pdbx_strand_id
1 'polypeptide(L)'
;MASRDGPRASGTDGSDFSHRQRVASHYKESVLWKGKLKACLCLHLFLIVAAGGWIAAAYNGMVKDQPKLWQAAWLLSALPTIVGLLSLPKNNTKQLYIYAFATLFIGVGPLAFGACVMVQEIFYNVSQGRAPATQEHQMAPMKMALSAFLIQFHGISLYYANKLITAWSSKGEKKNS
;
A
#
# COMPACT_ATOMS: atom_id res chain seq x y z
N MET A 1 35.34 -43.87 18.82
CA MET A 1 35.03 -42.99 19.97
C MET A 1 35.40 -41.57 19.58
N ALA A 2 34.41 -40.71 19.30
CA ALA A 2 34.67 -39.28 19.06
C ALA A 2 34.89 -38.60 20.41
N SER A 3 36.04 -37.93 20.58
CA SER A 3 36.41 -37.19 21.78
C SER A 3 35.35 -36.13 22.11
N ARG A 4 34.79 -36.18 23.33
CA ARG A 4 33.75 -35.26 23.82
C ARG A 4 34.25 -33.81 24.01
N ASP A 5 35.57 -33.61 24.11
CA ASP A 5 36.22 -32.36 24.52
C ASP A 5 37.15 -31.74 23.45
N GLY A 6 36.92 -32.03 22.17
CA GLY A 6 37.60 -31.30 21.09
C GLY A 6 37.19 -29.82 21.07
N PRO A 7 38.07 -28.88 20.66
CA PRO A 7 37.74 -27.46 20.58
C PRO A 7 36.48 -27.26 19.73
N ARG A 8 35.36 -26.97 20.39
CA ARG A 8 34.11 -26.66 19.71
C ARG A 8 34.23 -25.26 19.14
N ALA A 9 33.93 -25.10 17.86
CA ALA A 9 33.86 -23.79 17.24
C ALA A 9 32.95 -22.88 18.09
N SER A 10 33.43 -21.68 18.43
CA SER A 10 32.67 -20.71 19.22
C SER A 10 31.24 -20.59 18.66
N GLY A 11 30.22 -20.89 19.49
CA GLY A 11 28.81 -20.94 19.06
C GLY A 11 28.23 -22.32 18.74
N THR A 12 28.90 -23.43 19.08
CA THR A 12 28.38 -24.81 18.93
C THR A 12 28.06 -25.51 20.26
N ASP A 13 28.07 -24.77 21.37
CA ASP A 13 27.71 -25.26 22.71
C ASP A 13 26.21 -25.14 23.02
N GLY A 14 25.41 -24.59 22.10
CA GLY A 14 23.97 -24.37 22.25
C GLY A 14 23.59 -23.14 23.06
N SER A 15 24.55 -22.34 23.53
CA SER A 15 24.30 -21.09 24.25
C SER A 15 23.69 -19.98 23.36
N ASP A 16 23.77 -20.15 22.04
CA ASP A 16 23.32 -19.19 21.03
C ASP A 16 21.85 -19.38 20.59
N PHE A 17 21.10 -20.27 21.26
CA PHE A 17 19.72 -20.61 20.90
C PHE A 17 18.81 -19.38 20.85
N SER A 18 18.97 -18.44 21.81
CA SER A 18 18.18 -17.21 21.90
C SER A 18 18.42 -16.29 20.69
N HIS A 19 19.68 -16.18 20.27
CA HIS A 19 20.06 -15.43 19.08
C HIS A 19 19.51 -16.09 17.81
N ARG A 20 19.66 -17.41 17.64
CA ARG A 20 19.12 -18.14 16.49
C ARG A 20 17.61 -18.03 16.39
N GLN A 21 16.91 -18.12 17.51
CA GLN A 21 15.44 -17.98 17.56
C GLN A 21 14.99 -16.58 17.16
N ARG A 22 15.67 -15.53 17.63
CA ARG A 22 15.39 -14.15 17.23
C ARG A 22 15.65 -13.91 15.74
N VAL A 23 16.76 -14.42 15.21
CA VAL A 23 17.06 -14.30 13.78
C VAL A 23 16.01 -15.02 12.94
N ALA A 24 15.59 -16.22 13.33
CA ALA A 24 14.56 -16.98 12.64
C ALA A 24 13.19 -16.28 12.66
N SER A 25 12.79 -15.68 13.79
CA SER A 25 11.53 -14.93 13.88
C SER A 25 11.54 -13.69 12.96
N HIS A 26 12.64 -12.95 12.89
CA HIS A 26 12.79 -11.81 11.99
C HIS A 26 12.64 -12.20 10.50
N TYR A 27 13.25 -13.30 10.08
CA TYR A 27 13.10 -13.79 8.69
C TYR A 27 11.65 -14.23 8.40
N LYS A 28 11.01 -14.92 9.35
CA LYS A 28 9.61 -15.35 9.22
C LYS A 28 8.67 -14.15 9.06
N GLU A 29 8.86 -13.12 9.88
CA GLU A 29 8.08 -11.88 9.78
C GLU A 29 8.33 -11.15 8.45
N SER A 30 9.59 -11.01 8.04
CA SER A 30 9.91 -10.35 6.77
C SER A 30 9.29 -11.07 5.58
N VAL A 31 9.26 -12.40 5.55
CA VAL A 31 8.65 -13.17 4.45
C VAL A 31 7.12 -12.99 4.46
N LEU A 32 6.49 -13.10 5.63
CA LEU A 32 5.04 -12.92 5.79
C LEU A 32 4.58 -11.55 5.29
N TRP A 33 5.18 -10.48 5.81
CA TRP A 33 4.77 -9.12 5.46
C TRP A 33 5.12 -8.77 4.01
N LYS A 34 6.21 -9.32 3.45
CA LYS A 34 6.55 -9.16 2.03
C LYS A 34 5.50 -9.78 1.13
N GLY A 35 5.03 -10.99 1.44
CA GLY A 35 3.95 -11.64 0.69
C GLY A 35 2.66 -10.81 0.69
N LYS A 36 2.24 -10.35 1.88
CA LYS A 36 1.05 -9.52 2.04
C LYS A 36 1.15 -8.18 1.30
N LEU A 37 2.26 -7.46 1.45
CA LEU A 37 2.48 -6.20 0.75
C LEU A 37 2.54 -6.42 -0.77
N LYS A 38 3.24 -7.45 -1.25
CA LYS A 38 3.30 -7.76 -2.69
C LYS A 38 1.90 -8.00 -3.26
N ALA A 39 1.05 -8.76 -2.57
CA ALA A 39 -0.33 -8.98 -3.00
C ALA A 39 -1.11 -7.66 -3.09
N CYS A 40 -0.99 -6.78 -2.10
CA CYS A 40 -1.60 -5.44 -2.14
C CYS A 40 -1.10 -4.61 -3.33
N LEU A 41 0.21 -4.57 -3.57
CA LEU A 41 0.79 -3.80 -4.68
C LEU A 41 0.35 -4.33 -6.05
N CYS A 42 0.29 -5.66 -6.23
CA CYS A 42 -0.20 -6.27 -7.45
C CYS A 42 -1.68 -5.97 -7.69
N LEU A 43 -2.52 -6.07 -6.65
CA LEU A 43 -3.93 -5.72 -6.75
C LEU A 43 -4.11 -4.23 -7.04
N HIS A 44 -3.32 -3.35 -6.44
CA HIS A 44 -3.36 -1.92 -6.73
C HIS A 44 -3.05 -1.61 -8.19
N LEU A 45 -2.02 -2.24 -8.76
CA LEU A 45 -1.72 -2.09 -10.19
C LEU A 45 -2.86 -2.58 -11.08
N PHE A 46 -3.49 -3.71 -10.71
CA PHE A 46 -4.68 -4.19 -11.42
C PHE A 46 -5.81 -3.15 -11.39
N LEU A 47 -6.08 -2.56 -10.21
CA LEU A 47 -7.10 -1.52 -10.05
C LEU A 47 -6.77 -0.25 -10.86
N ILE A 48 -5.50 0.15 -10.93
CA ILE A 48 -5.06 1.25 -11.79
C ILE A 48 -5.34 0.95 -13.26
N VAL A 49 -5.00 -0.26 -13.73
CA VAL A 49 -5.25 -0.65 -15.13
C VAL A 49 -6.75 -0.67 -15.42
N ALA A 50 -7.56 -1.21 -14.51
CA ALA A 50 -9.02 -1.21 -14.64
C ALA A 50 -9.59 0.22 -14.69
N ALA A 51 -9.14 1.10 -13.79
CA ALA A 51 -9.54 2.51 -13.77
C ALA A 51 -9.09 3.25 -15.03
N GLY A 52 -7.85 3.03 -15.48
CA GLY A 52 -7.33 3.59 -16.73
C GLY A 52 -8.14 3.14 -17.95
N GLY A 53 -8.53 1.87 -18.01
CA GLY A 53 -9.40 1.33 -19.06
C GLY A 53 -10.79 1.99 -19.04
N TRP A 54 -11.38 2.17 -17.85
CA TRP A 54 -12.65 2.88 -17.71
C TRP A 54 -12.56 4.35 -18.14
N ILE A 55 -11.50 5.06 -17.73
CA ILE A 55 -11.24 6.45 -18.14
C ILE A 55 -11.09 6.56 -19.66
N ALA A 56 -10.33 5.64 -20.27
CA ALA A 56 -10.17 5.59 -21.72
C ALA A 56 -11.53 5.34 -22.42
N ALA A 57 -12.34 4.40 -21.93
CA ALA A 57 -13.66 4.14 -22.47
C ALA A 57 -14.59 5.37 -22.39
N ALA A 58 -14.53 6.13 -21.29
CA ALA A 58 -15.30 7.36 -21.12
C ALA A 58 -14.90 8.46 -22.12
N TYR A 59 -13.60 8.64 -22.39
CA TYR A 59 -13.12 9.59 -23.41
C TYR A 59 -13.47 9.17 -24.84
N ASN A 60 -13.64 7.86 -25.07
CA ASN A 60 -14.12 7.34 -26.36
C ASN A 60 -15.66 7.34 -26.48
N GLY A 61 -16.38 7.93 -25.51
CA GLY A 61 -17.84 8.00 -25.54
C GLY A 61 -18.55 6.67 -25.28
N MET A 62 -17.82 5.63 -24.84
CA MET A 62 -18.39 4.31 -24.53
C MET A 62 -19.06 4.27 -23.15
N VAL A 63 -18.76 5.25 -22.29
CA VAL A 63 -19.34 5.40 -20.95
C VAL A 63 -19.90 6.81 -20.83
N LYS A 64 -21.11 6.92 -20.27
CA LYS A 64 -21.82 8.20 -20.10
C LYS A 64 -21.21 9.07 -18.99
N ASP A 65 -20.67 8.46 -17.94
CA ASP A 65 -20.02 9.17 -16.83
C ASP A 65 -18.61 9.60 -17.23
N GLN A 66 -18.31 10.89 -17.06
CA GLN A 66 -17.02 11.46 -17.43
C GLN A 66 -16.07 11.47 -16.22
N PRO A 67 -14.78 11.12 -16.43
CA PRO A 67 -13.83 11.02 -15.34
C PRO A 67 -13.51 12.40 -14.76
N LYS A 68 -13.49 12.49 -13.45
CA LYS A 68 -13.08 13.71 -12.74
C LYS A 68 -11.55 13.78 -12.68
N LEU A 69 -11.00 15.00 -12.60
CA LEU A 69 -9.55 15.22 -12.54
C LEU A 69 -8.87 14.44 -11.40
N TRP A 70 -9.52 14.30 -10.24
CA TRP A 70 -8.97 13.55 -9.12
C TRP A 70 -8.90 12.04 -9.38
N GLN A 71 -9.77 11.48 -10.21
CA GLN A 71 -9.73 10.08 -10.62
C GLN A 71 -8.54 9.82 -11.55
N ALA A 72 -8.29 10.76 -12.48
CA ALA A 72 -7.11 10.72 -13.34
C ALA A 72 -5.81 10.91 -12.52
N ALA A 73 -5.81 11.85 -11.57
CA ALA A 73 -4.67 12.08 -10.68
C ALA A 73 -4.35 10.84 -9.83
N TRP A 74 -5.36 10.06 -9.42
CA TRP A 74 -5.15 8.82 -8.68
C TRP A 74 -4.37 7.76 -9.45
N LEU A 75 -4.41 7.76 -10.79
CA LEU A 75 -3.61 6.83 -11.61
C LEU A 75 -2.10 7.04 -11.41
N LEU A 76 -1.66 8.24 -10.99
CA LEU A 76 -0.27 8.53 -10.67
C LEU A 76 0.25 7.69 -9.48
N SER A 77 -0.65 7.10 -8.68
CA SER A 77 -0.29 6.15 -7.62
C SER A 77 0.34 4.85 -8.16
N ALA A 78 0.36 4.64 -9.47
CA ALA A 78 1.18 3.61 -10.12
C ALA A 78 2.67 3.77 -9.79
N LEU A 79 3.17 5.02 -9.76
CA LEU A 79 4.58 5.33 -9.55
C LEU A 79 5.09 4.84 -8.18
N PRO A 80 4.49 5.24 -7.04
CA PRO A 80 4.91 4.71 -5.76
C PRO A 80 4.74 3.19 -5.70
N THR A 81 3.68 2.63 -6.29
CA THR A 81 3.43 1.18 -6.29
C THR A 81 4.55 0.39 -6.97
N ILE A 82 5.04 0.88 -8.11
CA ILE A 82 6.21 0.30 -8.80
C ILE A 82 7.46 0.40 -7.91
N VAL A 83 7.71 1.55 -7.30
CA VAL A 83 8.83 1.73 -6.36
C VAL A 83 8.71 0.75 -5.18
N GLY A 84 7.50 0.54 -4.66
CA GLY A 84 7.20 -0.43 -3.62
C GLY A 84 7.56 -1.85 -4.03
N LEU A 85 7.17 -2.28 -5.25
CA LEU A 85 7.52 -3.60 -5.78
C LEU A 85 9.02 -3.78 -5.96
N LEU A 86 9.70 -2.76 -6.50
CA LEU A 86 11.16 -2.77 -6.72
C LEU A 86 11.94 -2.82 -5.40
N SER A 87 11.34 -2.36 -4.29
CA SER A 87 11.96 -2.43 -2.97
C SER A 87 12.02 -3.86 -2.41
N LEU A 88 11.12 -4.76 -2.84
CA LEU A 88 10.94 -6.07 -2.21
C LEU A 88 12.09 -7.06 -2.49
N PRO A 89 12.64 -7.22 -3.71
CA PRO A 89 13.67 -8.23 -3.98
C PRO A 89 14.95 -8.02 -3.16
N LYS A 90 15.36 -6.75 -2.99
CA LYS A 90 16.62 -6.38 -2.31
C LYS A 90 16.43 -5.88 -0.88
N ASN A 91 15.21 -5.96 -0.33
CA ASN A 91 14.86 -5.39 0.98
C ASN A 91 15.29 -3.92 1.10
N ASN A 92 15.02 -3.12 0.07
CA ASN A 92 15.49 -1.74 0.00
C ASN A 92 14.59 -0.81 0.83
N THR A 93 14.96 -0.61 2.09
CA THR A 93 14.21 0.22 3.05
C THR A 93 14.01 1.66 2.57
N LYS A 94 15.00 2.26 1.89
CA LYS A 94 14.88 3.65 1.37
C LYS A 94 13.75 3.75 0.33
N GLN A 95 13.70 2.81 -0.61
CA GLN A 95 12.61 2.75 -1.60
C GLN A 95 11.27 2.46 -0.93
N LEU A 96 11.24 1.64 0.11
CA LEU A 96 10.01 1.34 0.82
C LEU A 96 9.47 2.56 1.59
N TYR A 97 10.35 3.42 2.14
CA TYR A 97 9.96 4.73 2.69
C TYR A 97 9.42 5.67 1.61
N ILE A 98 10.08 5.74 0.44
CA ILE A 98 9.59 6.53 -0.69
C ILE A 98 8.20 6.06 -1.11
N TYR A 99 7.99 4.74 -1.24
CA TYR A 99 6.68 4.16 -1.49
C TYR A 99 5.65 4.60 -0.45
N ALA A 100 5.97 4.48 0.84
CA ALA A 100 5.03 4.78 1.91
C ALA A 100 4.62 6.26 1.91
N PHE A 101 5.60 7.17 1.81
CA PHE A 101 5.34 8.60 1.78
C PHE A 101 4.58 9.01 0.51
N ALA A 102 5.05 8.60 -0.67
CA ALA A 102 4.40 8.95 -1.92
C ALA A 102 2.99 8.35 -2.07
N THR A 103 2.73 7.15 -1.51
CA THR A 103 1.38 6.56 -1.47
C THR A 103 0.42 7.38 -0.61
N LEU A 104 0.89 7.98 0.49
CA LEU A 104 0.06 8.87 1.31
C LEU A 104 -0.41 10.09 0.51
N PHE A 105 0.47 10.75 -0.24
CA PHE A 105 0.08 11.95 -0.98
C PHE A 105 -0.59 11.66 -2.33
N ILE A 106 -0.08 10.70 -3.09
CA ILE A 106 -0.50 10.43 -4.48
C ILE A 106 -1.55 9.32 -4.55
N GLY A 107 -1.56 8.40 -3.58
CA GLY A 107 -2.57 7.35 -3.46
C GLY A 107 -3.79 7.79 -2.66
N VAL A 108 -3.59 8.31 -1.44
CA VAL A 108 -4.71 8.72 -0.56
C VAL A 108 -5.19 10.14 -0.88
N GLY A 109 -4.29 11.08 -1.20
CA GLY A 109 -4.62 12.48 -1.44
C GLY A 109 -5.73 12.73 -2.47
N PRO A 110 -5.63 12.23 -3.72
CA PRO A 110 -6.68 12.42 -4.73
C PRO A 110 -8.03 11.82 -4.31
N LEU A 111 -8.04 10.69 -3.60
CA LEU A 111 -9.26 10.05 -3.11
C LEU A 111 -9.94 10.88 -2.01
N ALA A 112 -9.15 11.38 -1.06
CA ALA A 112 -9.66 12.25 0.01
C ALA A 112 -10.22 13.56 -0.56
N PHE A 113 -9.49 14.17 -1.50
CA PHE A 113 -9.96 15.35 -2.21
C PHE A 113 -11.27 15.08 -2.97
N GLY A 114 -11.34 13.98 -3.73
CA GLY A 114 -12.55 13.56 -4.43
C GLY A 114 -13.74 13.35 -3.48
N ALA A 115 -13.51 12.72 -2.33
CA ALA A 115 -14.52 12.53 -1.30
C ALA A 115 -15.04 13.88 -0.75
N CYS A 116 -14.14 14.82 -0.44
CA CYS A 116 -14.53 16.17 0.00
C CYS A 116 -15.39 16.89 -1.05
N VAL A 117 -14.98 16.86 -2.32
CA VAL A 117 -15.74 17.49 -3.41
C VAL A 117 -17.14 16.88 -3.54
N MET A 118 -17.27 15.56 -3.51
CA MET A 118 -18.57 14.88 -3.59
C MET A 118 -19.47 15.24 -2.41
N VAL A 119 -18.92 15.25 -1.20
CA VAL A 119 -19.67 15.64 0.01
C VAL A 119 -20.15 17.09 -0.08
N GLN A 120 -19.28 18.01 -0.51
CA GLN A 120 -19.66 19.42 -0.71
C GLN A 120 -20.76 19.58 -1.76
N GLU A 121 -20.68 18.85 -2.88
CA GLU A 121 -21.69 18.88 -3.94
C GLU A 121 -23.04 18.35 -3.45
N ILE A 122 -23.05 17.26 -2.67
CA ILE A 122 -24.26 16.72 -2.05
C ILE A 122 -24.88 17.77 -1.12
N PHE A 123 -24.11 18.34 -0.19
CA PHE A 123 -24.60 19.36 0.74
C PHE A 123 -25.14 20.60 0.01
N TYR A 124 -24.42 21.08 -1.00
CA TYR A 124 -24.85 22.22 -1.81
C TYR A 124 -26.19 21.93 -2.48
N ASN A 125 -26.33 20.78 -3.16
CA ASN A 125 -27.56 20.43 -3.86
C ASN A 125 -28.75 20.28 -2.91
N VAL A 126 -28.55 19.64 -1.75
CA VAL A 126 -29.58 19.52 -0.70
C VAL A 126 -29.99 20.91 -0.18
N SER A 127 -29.03 21.81 0.08
CA SER A 127 -29.32 23.16 0.56
C SER A 127 -30.12 24.01 -0.42
N GLN A 128 -29.99 23.73 -1.73
CA GLN A 128 -30.69 24.43 -2.80
C GLN A 128 -32.02 23.77 -3.18
N GLY A 129 -32.46 22.73 -2.45
CA GLY A 129 -33.67 21.97 -2.77
C GLY A 129 -33.62 21.25 -4.12
N ARG A 130 -32.41 21.02 -4.67
CA ARG A 130 -32.22 20.32 -5.94
C ARG A 130 -32.32 18.81 -5.69
N ALA A 131 -33.37 18.20 -6.23
CA ALA A 131 -33.58 16.76 -6.12
C ALA A 131 -32.46 15.97 -6.81
N PRO A 132 -32.09 14.78 -6.30
CA PRO A 132 -31.02 13.94 -6.83
C PRO A 132 -31.43 13.19 -8.11
N ALA A 133 -31.91 13.91 -9.12
CA ALA A 133 -32.36 13.33 -10.39
C ALA A 133 -31.22 13.13 -11.40
N THR A 134 -30.04 13.70 -11.15
CA THR A 134 -28.89 13.52 -12.04
C THR A 134 -28.20 12.17 -11.76
N GLN A 135 -27.73 11.53 -12.83
CA GLN A 135 -26.97 10.28 -12.73
C GLN A 135 -25.74 10.40 -11.83
N GLU A 136 -25.09 11.56 -11.81
CA GLU A 136 -23.99 11.88 -10.89
C GLU A 136 -24.39 11.69 -9.42
N HIS A 137 -25.58 12.20 -9.05
CA HIS A 137 -26.07 12.09 -7.67
C HIS A 137 -26.43 10.65 -7.30
N GLN A 138 -26.99 9.89 -8.23
CA GLN A 138 -27.31 8.46 -8.03
C GLN A 138 -26.06 7.61 -7.84
N MET A 139 -24.95 7.95 -8.51
CA MET A 139 -23.68 7.21 -8.40
C MET A 139 -22.80 7.71 -7.26
N ALA A 140 -23.10 8.85 -6.64
CA ALA A 140 -22.28 9.44 -5.59
C ALA A 140 -22.03 8.50 -4.39
N PRO A 141 -23.03 7.76 -3.84
CA PRO A 141 -22.78 6.80 -2.77
C PRO A 141 -21.80 5.70 -3.17
N MET A 142 -21.90 5.19 -4.41
CA MET A 142 -20.99 4.17 -4.93
C MET A 142 -19.58 4.73 -5.11
N LYS A 143 -19.43 5.94 -5.68
CA LYS A 143 -18.13 6.62 -5.84
C LYS A 143 -17.46 6.89 -4.47
N MET A 144 -18.24 7.28 -3.47
CA MET A 144 -17.78 7.49 -2.09
C MET A 144 -17.35 6.17 -1.43
N ALA A 145 -18.16 5.11 -1.56
CA ALA A 145 -17.84 3.80 -1.02
C ALA A 145 -16.54 3.23 -1.64
N LEU A 146 -16.37 3.37 -2.96
CA LEU A 146 -15.14 2.99 -3.64
C LEU A 146 -13.94 3.80 -3.14
N SER A 147 -14.09 5.12 -2.98
CA SER A 147 -13.03 5.98 -2.45
C SER A 147 -12.62 5.55 -1.03
N ALA A 148 -13.59 5.30 -0.16
CA ALA A 148 -13.36 4.83 1.20
C ALA A 148 -12.68 3.45 1.23
N PHE A 149 -13.08 2.52 0.36
CA PHE A 149 -12.43 1.22 0.21
C PHE A 149 -10.97 1.38 -0.21
N LEU A 150 -10.68 2.21 -1.22
CA LEU A 150 -9.32 2.44 -1.71
C LEU A 150 -8.44 3.14 -0.65
N ILE A 151 -8.99 4.07 0.13
CA ILE A 151 -8.28 4.70 1.26
C ILE A 151 -7.93 3.64 2.32
N GLN A 152 -8.88 2.78 2.70
CA GLN A 152 -8.63 1.69 3.65
C GLN A 152 -7.59 0.71 3.13
N PHE A 153 -7.67 0.37 1.84
CA PHE A 153 -6.73 -0.50 1.17
C PHE A 153 -5.31 0.07 1.16
N HIS A 154 -5.15 1.37 0.92
CA HIS A 154 -3.87 2.08 1.08
C HIS A 154 -3.40 2.04 2.53
N GLY A 155 -4.28 2.26 3.50
CA GLY A 155 -3.95 2.15 4.93
C GLY A 155 -3.40 0.78 5.33
N ILE A 156 -4.02 -0.30 4.85
CA ILE A 156 -3.55 -1.68 5.06
C ILE A 156 -2.17 -1.90 4.42
N SER A 157 -1.99 -1.41 3.20
CA SER A 157 -0.72 -1.54 2.47
C SER A 157 0.42 -0.78 3.19
N LEU A 158 0.14 0.43 3.68
CA LEU A 158 1.07 1.23 4.48
C LEU A 158 1.38 0.56 5.82
N TYR A 159 0.39 -0.07 6.47
CA TYR A 159 0.63 -0.86 7.67
C TYR A 159 1.60 -2.02 7.41
N TYR A 160 1.43 -2.77 6.32
CA TYR A 160 2.36 -3.85 5.96
C TYR A 160 3.76 -3.33 5.60
N ALA A 161 3.84 -2.20 4.89
CA ALA A 161 5.11 -1.55 4.61
C ALA A 161 5.83 -1.11 5.89
N ASN A 162 5.10 -0.54 6.86
CA ASN A 162 5.68 -0.17 8.15
C ASN A 162 6.24 -1.39 8.90
N LYS A 163 5.49 -2.52 8.92
CA LYS A 163 5.99 -3.78 9.50
C LYS A 163 7.26 -4.28 8.82
N LEU A 164 7.36 -4.18 7.49
CA LEU A 164 8.58 -4.52 6.75
C LEU A 164 9.74 -3.59 7.04
N ILE A 165 9.49 -2.28 7.10
CA ILE A 165 10.51 -1.27 7.46
C ILE A 165 11.11 -1.60 8.82
N THR A 166 10.29 -1.92 9.82
CA THR A 166 10.76 -2.35 11.15
C THR A 166 11.58 -3.64 11.07
N ALA A 167 11.10 -4.63 10.33
CA ALA A 167 11.79 -5.91 10.16
C ALA A 167 13.14 -5.78 9.43
N TRP A 168 13.29 -4.84 8.49
CA TRP A 168 14.53 -4.62 7.75
C TRP A 168 15.51 -3.71 8.47
N SER A 169 15.01 -2.72 9.21
CA SER A 169 15.86 -1.77 9.95
C SER A 169 16.54 -2.41 11.15
N SER A 170 15.90 -3.38 11.82
CA SER A 170 16.49 -4.15 12.93
C SER A 170 17.67 -5.04 12.51
N LYS A 171 17.87 -5.28 11.21
CA LYS A 171 19.04 -6.02 10.68
C LYS A 171 20.33 -5.19 10.69
N GLY A 172 20.22 -3.85 10.77
CA GLY A 172 21.34 -2.91 10.76
C GLY A 172 21.94 -2.59 12.14
N GLU A 173 21.24 -2.90 13.24
CA GLU A 173 21.78 -2.74 14.60
C GLU A 173 22.74 -3.89 14.95
N LYS A 174 23.87 -4.00 14.23
CA LYS A 174 25.09 -4.49 14.86
C LYS A 174 25.62 -3.33 15.70
N LYS A 175 25.18 -3.29 16.96
CA LYS A 175 25.71 -2.36 17.95
C LYS A 175 27.15 -2.79 18.22
N ASN A 176 28.08 -1.92 17.88
CA ASN A 176 29.40 -1.88 18.51
C ASN A 176 29.17 -1.94 20.02
N SER A 177 29.48 -3.07 20.64
CA SER A 177 29.59 -3.27 22.07
C SER A 177 30.80 -4.14 22.32
#